data_AF-A0A957SYD9-F1
#
_entry.id   AF-A0A957SYD9-F1
#
_cell.length_a   1.000
_cell.length_b   1.000
_cell.length_c   1.000
_cell.angle_alpha   90.00
_cell.angle_beta   90.00
_cell.angle_gamma   90.00
#
_symmetry.space_group_name_H-M   'P 1'
#
loop_
_entity.id
_entity.type
_entity.pdbx_description
1 polymer ?
#
loop_
_entity_poly.entity_id
_entity_poly.type
_entity_poly.pdbx_seq_one_letter_code
_entity_poly.pdbx_strand_id
1 'polypeptide(L)'
;MPVIPHNAQIGILLHEIAGGYAKVLSFEAGALAYVPTLPGFNTLSTMDGMHGFWILVEQGGIVNVHGNLQPLDTPIALEEGWNLVSYLPQDPKLVADALASIAGKYDKVLGFDRGATSYYAALQPPLNTLQVMERGKGYWIHMTEAGILNYALASSLAQSAATDTVNQPQAIDGMAATSQWINVYSTSSTRNVEPLPVGTTVTAIGEDSRVLGQVTVRTAGWYGVLAVYGADGSDSEFRCARVGEQIRFLINGDPATVVNGQNPVWTNNGDLFQVDLEISGQSDAHKIFLPTVQR
;
A
#
# COMPACT_ATOMS: atom_id res chain seq x y z
N MET A 1 4.79 -10.61 13.13
CA MET A 1 4.28 -11.33 14.33
C MET A 1 5.25 -11.04 15.47
N PRO A 2 4.96 -10.15 16.44
CA PRO A 2 5.98 -9.63 17.38
C PRO A 2 6.27 -10.56 18.56
N VAL A 3 6.46 -11.86 18.28
CA VAL A 3 6.57 -12.92 19.28
C VAL A 3 7.79 -13.76 18.93
N ILE A 4 8.54 -14.17 19.95
CA ILE A 4 9.52 -15.26 19.90
C ILE A 4 8.73 -16.55 20.14
N PRO A 5 8.38 -17.31 19.09
CA PRO A 5 7.54 -18.49 19.25
C PRO A 5 8.30 -19.61 19.96
N HIS A 6 7.61 -20.42 20.76
CA HIS A 6 8.21 -21.62 21.35
C HIS A 6 8.70 -22.61 20.28
N ASN A 7 8.06 -22.60 19.11
CA ASN A 7 8.50 -23.35 17.95
C ASN A 7 8.30 -22.48 16.70
N ALA A 8 9.40 -22.16 16.01
CA ALA A 8 9.40 -21.27 14.86
C ALA A 8 8.98 -21.97 13.54
N GLN A 9 8.84 -23.29 13.50
CA GLN A 9 8.54 -24.02 12.26
C GLN A 9 7.17 -23.63 11.72
N ILE A 10 7.10 -23.24 10.44
CA ILE A 10 5.86 -22.75 9.81
C ILE A 10 4.74 -23.77 9.87
N GLY A 11 5.05 -25.04 9.57
CA GLY A 11 4.06 -26.11 9.61
C GLY A 11 3.44 -26.33 11.01
N ILE A 12 4.15 -25.93 12.07
CA ILE A 12 3.65 -25.99 13.45
C ILE A 12 2.92 -24.69 13.80
N LEU A 13 3.47 -23.54 13.44
CA LEU A 13 2.84 -22.25 13.73
C LEU A 13 1.49 -22.08 13.04
N LEU A 14 1.38 -22.53 11.80
CA LEU A 14 0.18 -22.38 10.98
C LEU A 14 -0.69 -23.65 10.94
N HIS A 15 -0.49 -24.60 11.87
CA HIS A 15 -1.20 -25.87 11.86
C HIS A 15 -2.73 -25.70 12.02
N GLU A 16 -3.17 -24.69 12.76
CA GLU A 16 -4.61 -24.38 12.97
C GLU A 16 -5.32 -23.98 11.67
N ILE A 17 -4.57 -23.48 10.69
CA ILE A 17 -5.07 -23.10 9.36
C ILE A 17 -4.47 -23.98 8.27
N ALA A 18 -3.99 -25.18 8.60
CA ALA A 18 -3.42 -26.10 7.62
C ALA A 18 -4.45 -26.41 6.51
N GLY A 19 -4.05 -26.24 5.25
CA GLY A 19 -4.93 -26.36 4.09
C GLY A 19 -5.81 -25.12 3.81
N GLY A 20 -5.77 -24.10 4.67
CA GLY A 20 -6.48 -22.82 4.47
C GLY A 20 -5.62 -21.71 3.86
N TYR A 21 -4.35 -21.98 3.56
CA TYR A 21 -3.44 -21.04 2.89
C TYR A 21 -2.63 -21.74 1.80
N ALA A 22 -2.36 -21.00 0.71
CA ALA A 22 -1.63 -21.51 -0.44
C ALA A 22 -0.11 -21.38 -0.28
N LYS A 23 0.35 -20.25 0.26
CA LYS A 23 1.79 -19.96 0.43
C LYS A 23 2.06 -18.94 1.53
N VAL A 24 3.26 -19.02 2.10
CA VAL A 24 3.85 -17.99 2.96
C VAL A 24 5.10 -17.44 2.27
N LEU A 25 5.24 -16.12 2.24
CA LEU A 25 6.39 -15.43 1.67
C LEU A 25 7.08 -14.58 2.74
N SER A 26 8.39 -14.48 2.64
CA SER A 26 9.22 -13.53 3.39
C SER A 26 10.35 -13.01 2.49
N PHE A 27 11.20 -12.14 3.01
CA PHE A 27 12.31 -11.58 2.26
C PHE A 27 13.53 -11.38 3.16
N GLU A 28 14.65 -11.95 2.75
CA GLU A 28 15.96 -11.79 3.38
C GLU A 28 17.02 -11.92 2.28
N ALA A 29 17.53 -10.78 1.78
CA ALA A 29 18.41 -10.71 0.60
C ALA A 29 17.87 -11.47 -0.64
N GLY A 30 16.56 -11.64 -0.73
CA GLY A 30 15.89 -12.45 -1.74
C GLY A 30 14.54 -12.97 -1.26
N ALA A 31 13.68 -13.35 -2.22
CA ALA A 31 12.36 -13.89 -1.89
C ALA A 31 12.47 -15.30 -1.29
N LEU A 32 11.82 -15.49 -0.16
CA LEU A 32 11.70 -16.79 0.51
C LEU A 32 10.25 -17.27 0.45
N ALA A 33 10.04 -18.56 0.22
CA ALA A 33 8.72 -19.14 0.06
C ALA A 33 8.55 -20.46 0.81
N TYR A 34 7.36 -20.62 1.40
CA TYR A 34 6.85 -21.87 1.93
C TYR A 34 5.52 -22.19 1.23
N VAL A 35 5.49 -23.30 0.50
CA VAL A 35 4.33 -23.81 -0.23
C VAL A 35 4.06 -25.24 0.27
N PRO A 36 3.00 -25.47 1.06
CA PRO A 36 2.71 -26.78 1.66
C PRO A 36 2.63 -27.92 0.64
N THR A 37 2.15 -27.63 -0.57
CA THR A 37 1.95 -28.60 -1.66
C THR A 37 3.24 -28.92 -2.43
N LEU A 38 4.32 -28.15 -2.22
CA LEU A 38 5.62 -28.29 -2.90
C LEU A 38 6.78 -28.32 -1.90
N PRO A 39 6.79 -29.22 -0.90
CA PRO A 39 7.72 -29.16 0.23
C PRO A 39 9.20 -29.23 -0.16
N GLY A 40 9.54 -29.91 -1.26
CA GLY A 40 10.91 -30.02 -1.76
C GLY A 40 11.49 -28.74 -2.37
N PHE A 41 10.67 -27.69 -2.56
CA PHE A 41 11.07 -26.41 -3.14
C PHE A 41 11.02 -25.25 -2.14
N ASN A 42 10.69 -25.53 -0.87
CA ASN A 42 10.60 -24.50 0.16
C ASN A 42 11.98 -23.92 0.49
N THR A 43 12.09 -22.60 0.42
CA THR A 43 13.25 -21.83 0.88
C THR A 43 13.00 -21.16 2.22
N LEU A 44 11.74 -21.08 2.65
CA LEU A 44 11.32 -20.62 3.97
C LEU A 44 10.84 -21.81 4.80
N SER A 45 11.33 -21.94 6.04
CA SER A 45 10.92 -23.02 6.96
C SER A 45 10.46 -22.51 8.33
N THR A 46 10.85 -21.30 8.70
CA THR A 46 10.56 -20.69 10.00
C THR A 46 9.92 -19.32 9.90
N MET A 47 9.11 -18.96 10.90
CA MET A 47 8.64 -17.60 11.15
C MET A 47 9.14 -17.12 12.51
N ASP A 48 9.59 -15.87 12.57
CA ASP A 48 10.12 -15.25 13.78
C ASP A 48 9.50 -13.87 14.06
N GLY A 49 9.98 -13.26 15.15
CA GLY A 49 9.53 -11.98 15.66
C GLY A 49 9.86 -10.77 14.79
N MET A 50 10.95 -10.86 14.02
CA MET A 50 11.67 -9.72 13.42
C MET A 50 11.33 -9.55 11.95
N HIS A 51 11.17 -10.63 11.20
CA HIS A 51 10.82 -10.58 9.78
C HIS A 51 9.31 -10.41 9.58
N GLY A 52 8.94 -9.73 8.49
CA GLY A 52 7.57 -9.68 8.02
C GLY A 52 7.24 -10.90 7.16
N PHE A 53 5.95 -11.24 7.11
CA PHE A 53 5.45 -12.40 6.36
C PHE A 53 4.17 -12.04 5.63
N TRP A 54 4.04 -12.54 4.41
CA TRP A 54 2.82 -12.54 3.64
C TRP A 54 2.25 -13.94 3.61
N ILE A 55 0.97 -14.08 3.96
CA ILE A 55 0.27 -15.36 3.90
C ILE A 55 -0.85 -15.21 2.88
N LEU A 56 -0.81 -15.99 1.80
CA LEU A 56 -1.92 -16.06 0.86
C LEU A 56 -2.96 -17.02 1.42
N VAL A 57 -3.98 -16.47 2.08
CA VAL A 57 -5.07 -17.21 2.72
C VAL A 57 -6.18 -17.47 1.71
N GLU A 58 -6.62 -18.72 1.60
CA GLU A 58 -7.74 -19.15 0.76
C GLU A 58 -9.00 -19.39 1.60
N GLN A 59 -8.83 -19.79 2.85
CA GLN A 59 -9.90 -19.98 3.83
C GLN A 59 -9.50 -19.29 5.13
N GLY A 60 -10.31 -18.33 5.57
CA GLY A 60 -10.06 -17.57 6.78
C GLY A 60 -9.97 -18.48 8.01
N GLY A 61 -9.15 -18.07 8.98
CA GLY A 61 -8.97 -18.78 10.23
C GLY A 61 -8.24 -17.93 11.26
N ILE A 62 -8.13 -18.46 12.48
CA ILE A 62 -7.38 -17.83 13.57
C ILE A 62 -6.07 -18.61 13.73
N VAL A 63 -4.98 -17.89 13.89
CA VAL A 63 -3.67 -18.46 14.21
C VAL A 63 -3.24 -17.97 15.59
N ASN A 64 -3.11 -18.90 16.52
CA ASN A 64 -2.62 -18.68 17.87
C ASN A 64 -1.12 -18.97 17.94
N VAL A 65 -0.33 -17.91 18.08
CA VAL A 65 1.12 -18.02 18.22
C VAL A 65 1.47 -17.98 19.70
N HIS A 66 1.97 -19.09 20.24
CA HIS A 66 2.44 -19.18 21.61
C HIS A 66 3.93 -18.88 21.72
N GLY A 67 4.28 -17.94 22.59
CA GLY A 67 5.66 -17.51 22.79
C GLY A 67 5.77 -16.28 23.69
N ASN A 68 6.98 -15.77 23.84
CA ASN A 68 7.26 -14.53 24.55
C ASN A 68 7.21 -13.35 23.59
N LEU A 69 6.83 -12.16 24.06
CA LEU A 69 6.94 -10.95 23.23
C LEU A 69 8.40 -10.68 22.87
N GLN A 70 8.63 -10.27 21.62
CA GLN A 70 9.95 -9.80 21.20
C GLN A 70 10.25 -8.47 21.93
N PRO A 71 11.39 -8.34 22.64
CA PRO A 71 11.76 -7.10 23.30
C PRO A 71 11.86 -5.92 22.33
N LEU A 72 11.41 -4.72 22.72
CA LEU A 72 11.42 -3.54 21.84
C LEU A 72 12.83 -3.03 21.52
N ASP A 73 13.81 -3.36 22.36
CA ASP A 73 15.23 -3.06 22.17
C ASP A 73 15.96 -4.11 21.33
N THR A 74 15.24 -5.12 20.80
CA THR A 74 15.81 -6.09 19.86
C THR A 74 16.36 -5.35 18.64
N PRO A 75 17.67 -5.45 18.35
CA PRO A 75 18.24 -4.84 17.16
C PRO A 75 17.79 -5.63 15.92
N ILE A 76 17.17 -4.95 14.97
CA ILE A 76 16.83 -5.51 13.65
C ILE A 76 17.77 -4.89 12.63
N ALA A 77 18.71 -5.68 12.11
CA ALA A 77 19.59 -5.24 11.02
C ALA A 77 18.79 -5.10 9.73
N LEU A 78 18.95 -3.98 9.04
CA LEU A 78 18.34 -3.71 7.74
C LEU A 78 19.45 -3.43 6.73
N GLU A 79 19.42 -4.16 5.63
CA GLU A 79 20.36 -3.99 4.53
C GLU A 79 19.93 -2.83 3.62
N GLU A 80 20.85 -2.32 2.79
CA GLU A 80 20.47 -1.40 1.71
C GLU A 80 19.48 -2.08 0.75
N GLY A 81 18.45 -1.34 0.30
CA GLY A 81 17.36 -1.87 -0.50
C GLY A 81 16.16 -2.34 0.33
N TRP A 82 15.40 -3.29 -0.22
CA TRP A 82 14.15 -3.74 0.40
C TRP A 82 14.37 -4.67 1.58
N ASN A 83 13.67 -4.39 2.68
CA ASN A 83 13.60 -5.25 3.86
C ASN A 83 12.13 -5.46 4.22
N LEU A 84 11.75 -6.70 4.59
CA LEU A 84 10.40 -7.00 5.04
C LEU A 84 10.40 -7.27 6.54
N VAL A 85 9.83 -6.34 7.32
CA VAL A 85 10.03 -6.27 8.77
C VAL A 85 8.70 -6.37 9.51
N SER A 86 8.69 -7.03 10.66
CA SER A 86 7.53 -7.07 11.57
C SER A 86 7.52 -5.86 12.51
N TYR A 87 6.34 -5.30 12.76
CA TYR A 87 6.17 -4.27 13.78
C TYR A 87 6.12 -4.87 15.19
N LEU A 88 7.13 -4.56 16.02
CA LEU A 88 7.26 -5.08 17.40
C LEU A 88 6.37 -4.40 18.45
N PRO A 89 6.18 -3.06 18.45
CA PRO A 89 5.38 -2.40 19.47
C PRO A 89 3.95 -2.93 19.57
N GLN A 90 3.39 -2.83 20.77
CA GLN A 90 2.02 -3.26 21.02
C GLN A 90 0.99 -2.21 20.59
N ASP A 91 1.33 -0.94 20.80
CA ASP A 91 0.47 0.19 20.44
C ASP A 91 0.82 0.71 19.04
N PRO A 92 -0.16 1.25 18.28
CA PRO A 92 0.09 1.96 17.05
C PRO A 92 1.05 3.14 17.24
N LYS A 93 1.95 3.37 16.28
CA LYS A 93 2.84 4.54 16.24
C LYS A 93 2.84 5.17 14.87
N LEU A 94 3.06 6.48 14.78
CA LEU A 94 3.31 7.12 13.50
C LEU A 94 4.56 6.49 12.85
N VAL A 95 4.59 6.40 11.52
CA VAL A 95 5.73 5.83 10.78
C VAL A 95 7.05 6.49 11.20
N ALA A 96 7.08 7.83 11.30
CA ALA A 96 8.26 8.58 11.70
C ALA A 96 8.74 8.23 13.11
N ASP A 97 7.82 8.04 14.06
CA ASP A 97 8.16 7.68 15.43
C ASP A 97 8.65 6.23 15.52
N ALA A 98 7.93 5.32 14.87
CA ALA A 98 8.26 3.89 14.84
C ALA A 98 9.66 3.63 14.25
N LEU A 99 10.05 4.41 13.23
CA LEU A 99 11.30 4.26 12.49
C LEU A 99 12.37 5.29 12.89
N ALA A 100 12.21 5.97 14.04
CA ALA A 100 13.10 7.05 14.47
C ALA A 100 14.59 6.65 14.53
N SER A 101 14.90 5.40 14.88
CA SER A 101 16.28 4.88 14.95
C SER A 101 16.98 4.77 13.60
N ILE A 102 16.21 4.77 12.50
CA ILE A 102 16.70 4.74 11.12
C ILE A 102 16.28 5.98 10.32
N ALA A 103 15.90 7.06 11.01
CA ALA A 103 15.49 8.31 10.37
C ALA A 103 16.55 8.80 9.38
N GLY A 104 16.12 9.12 8.16
CA GLY A 104 17.00 9.57 7.08
C GLY A 104 17.75 8.45 6.33
N LYS A 105 17.54 7.17 6.68
CA LYS A 105 18.14 6.01 6.00
C LYS A 105 17.18 5.21 5.12
N TYR A 106 15.96 5.69 4.94
CA TYR A 106 14.94 5.06 4.10
C TYR A 106 14.15 6.13 3.33
N ASP A 107 13.64 5.78 2.16
CA ASP A 107 12.88 6.68 1.28
C ASP A 107 11.40 6.30 1.19
N LYS A 108 11.04 5.02 1.35
CA LYS A 108 9.65 4.54 1.31
C LYS A 108 9.37 3.36 2.23
N VAL A 109 8.13 3.33 2.73
CA VAL A 109 7.57 2.24 3.54
C VAL A 109 6.22 1.83 2.95
N LEU A 110 6.06 0.55 2.66
CA LEU A 110 4.83 0.00 2.10
C LEU A 110 4.19 -0.96 3.09
N GLY A 111 2.89 -0.79 3.30
CA GLY A 111 2.05 -1.68 4.09
C GLY A 111 0.86 -2.15 3.27
N PHE A 112 0.23 -3.22 3.72
CA PHE A 112 -0.99 -3.71 3.10
C PHE A 112 -2.00 -4.14 4.16
N ASP A 113 -3.20 -3.57 4.08
CA ASP A 113 -4.32 -3.94 4.92
C ASP A 113 -5.60 -3.74 4.12
N ARG A 114 -6.08 -4.81 3.49
CA ARG A 114 -7.20 -4.80 2.52
C ARG A 114 -6.98 -3.83 1.35
N GLY A 115 -5.74 -3.43 1.12
CA GLY A 115 -5.35 -2.42 0.14
C GLY A 115 -3.95 -1.89 0.42
N ALA A 116 -3.34 -1.32 -0.62
CA ALA A 116 -2.03 -0.68 -0.57
C ALA A 116 -2.05 0.55 0.35
N THR A 117 -1.09 0.61 1.27
CA THR A 117 -0.78 1.80 2.06
C THR A 117 0.70 2.12 1.85
N SER A 118 1.04 3.40 1.73
CA SER A 118 2.39 3.84 1.36
C SER A 118 2.77 5.11 2.10
N TYR A 119 4.01 5.14 2.54
CA TYR A 119 4.69 6.30 3.10
C TYR A 119 5.94 6.58 2.26
N TYR A 120 6.10 7.83 1.86
CA TYR A 120 7.25 8.34 1.13
C TYR A 120 7.86 9.51 1.90
N ALA A 121 9.14 9.42 2.23
CA ALA A 121 9.83 10.42 3.05
C ALA A 121 9.93 11.79 2.36
N ALA A 122 9.92 11.80 1.02
CA ALA A 122 9.93 13.03 0.21
C ALA A 122 8.58 13.76 0.15
N LEU A 123 7.48 13.09 0.53
CA LEU A 123 6.14 13.68 0.49
C LEU A 123 5.79 14.35 1.82
N GLN A 124 4.97 15.40 1.75
CA GLN A 124 4.38 16.00 2.94
C GLN A 124 3.52 14.94 3.66
N PRO A 125 3.55 14.87 5.01
CA PRO A 125 2.86 13.82 5.75
C PRO A 125 1.40 13.63 5.36
N PRO A 126 0.57 14.66 5.13
CA PRO A 126 -0.84 14.48 4.75
C PRO A 126 -1.05 13.73 3.42
N LEU A 127 -0.07 13.69 2.51
CA LEU A 127 -0.21 12.97 1.24
C LEU A 127 -0.07 11.45 1.40
N ASN A 128 0.68 11.01 2.42
CA ASN A 128 0.93 9.59 2.63
C ASN A 128 -0.33 8.85 3.08
N THR A 129 -0.51 7.62 2.62
CA THR A 129 -1.66 6.79 2.95
C THR A 129 -1.36 5.88 4.15
N LEU A 130 -0.09 5.54 4.36
CA LEU A 130 0.41 4.89 5.57
C LEU A 130 0.89 5.96 6.57
N GLN A 131 0.06 6.24 7.59
CA GLN A 131 0.39 7.16 8.67
C GLN A 131 0.90 6.45 9.92
N VAL A 132 0.30 5.29 10.22
CA VAL A 132 0.55 4.52 11.45
C VAL A 132 1.01 3.11 11.13
N MET A 133 1.98 2.63 11.91
CA MET A 133 2.39 1.24 11.95
C MET A 133 1.73 0.55 13.14
N GLU A 134 1.24 -0.67 12.93
CA GLU A 134 0.39 -1.37 13.89
C GLU A 134 0.83 -2.82 14.11
N ARG A 135 0.51 -3.34 15.30
CA ARG A 135 0.77 -4.72 15.68
C ARG A 135 0.10 -5.69 14.70
N GLY A 136 0.82 -6.78 14.41
CA GLY A 136 0.31 -7.87 13.57
C GLY A 136 0.53 -7.66 12.08
N LYS A 137 1.03 -6.48 11.66
CA LYS A 137 1.35 -6.17 10.28
C LYS A 137 2.85 -6.29 10.00
N GLY A 138 3.18 -6.64 8.75
CA GLY A 138 4.53 -6.54 8.20
C GLY A 138 4.63 -5.34 7.27
N TYR A 139 5.79 -4.71 7.22
CA TYR A 139 6.05 -3.53 6.42
C TYR A 139 7.30 -3.74 5.57
N TRP A 140 7.18 -3.41 4.28
CA TRP A 140 8.34 -3.27 3.42
C TRP A 140 8.97 -1.92 3.69
N ILE A 141 10.26 -1.89 3.98
CA ILE A 141 11.05 -0.68 4.17
C ILE A 141 12.15 -0.69 3.11
N HIS A 142 12.20 0.33 2.25
CA HIS A 142 13.30 0.50 1.32
C HIS A 142 14.34 1.41 1.96
N MET A 143 15.47 0.81 2.32
CA MET A 143 16.61 1.50 2.91
C MET A 143 17.48 2.08 1.81
N THR A 144 17.89 3.34 1.98
CA THR A 144 18.89 4.00 1.13
C THR A 144 20.32 3.79 1.65
N GLU A 145 20.45 3.32 2.89
CA GLU A 145 21.70 2.95 3.55
C GLU A 145 21.38 1.88 4.61
N ALA A 146 22.25 0.88 4.80
CA ALA A 146 22.08 -0.10 5.86
C ALA A 146 21.97 0.55 7.26
N GLY A 147 21.23 -0.07 8.17
CA GLY A 147 20.95 0.47 9.49
C GLY A 147 20.46 -0.57 10.50
N ILE A 148 20.30 -0.14 11.74
CA ILE A 148 19.73 -0.98 12.81
C ILE A 148 18.44 -0.31 13.28
N LEU A 149 17.32 -0.96 12.99
CA LEU A 149 16.03 -0.58 13.52
C LEU A 149 15.92 -1.06 14.98
N ASN A 150 15.65 -0.12 15.87
CA ASN A 150 15.38 -0.33 17.28
C ASN A 150 14.11 0.41 17.67
N TYR A 151 13.10 -0.33 18.15
CA TYR A 151 11.80 0.21 18.51
C TYR A 151 11.72 0.80 19.92
N ALA A 152 12.71 0.55 20.79
CA ALA A 152 12.76 1.15 22.12
C ALA A 152 13.01 2.67 22.04
N LEU A 153 13.79 3.12 21.04
CA LEU A 153 14.09 4.53 20.79
C LEU A 153 12.87 5.34 20.32
N ALA A 154 11.82 4.67 19.84
CA ALA A 154 10.57 5.29 19.38
C ALA A 154 9.70 5.87 20.51
N SER A 155 10.26 6.15 21.69
CA SER A 155 9.51 6.36 22.93
C SER A 155 9.95 7.65 23.64
N SER A 156 9.55 8.83 23.13
CA SER A 156 9.47 10.05 23.95
C SER A 156 8.70 11.25 23.36
N LEU A 157 7.92 11.12 22.28
CA LEU A 157 7.04 12.20 21.80
C LEU A 157 5.67 11.65 21.38
N ALA A 158 4.84 11.28 22.35
CA ALA A 158 3.42 11.08 22.08
C ALA A 158 2.74 12.45 22.00
N GLN A 159 2.60 13.01 20.79
CA GLN A 159 1.72 14.15 20.55
C GLN A 159 0.70 13.83 19.47
N SER A 160 -0.55 13.71 19.91
CA SER A 160 -1.80 13.67 19.15
C SER A 160 -1.89 12.63 18.03
N ALA A 161 -2.65 11.57 18.31
CA ALA A 161 -3.27 10.75 17.28
C ALA A 161 -3.92 11.66 16.22
N ALA A 162 -3.56 11.45 14.96
CA ALA A 162 -4.30 12.03 13.85
C ALA A 162 -5.70 11.41 13.87
N THR A 163 -6.71 12.26 14.09
CA THR A 163 -8.13 11.95 13.93
C THR A 163 -8.38 11.30 12.57
N ASP A 164 -9.15 10.21 12.59
CA ASP A 164 -9.68 9.47 11.45
C ASP A 164 -10.07 10.37 10.27
N THR A 165 -9.19 10.48 9.29
CA THR A 165 -9.50 10.79 7.88
C THR A 165 -8.37 10.22 7.04
N VAL A 166 -8.23 8.89 7.09
CA VAL A 166 -7.16 8.20 6.38
C VAL A 166 -7.31 8.41 4.87
N ASN A 167 -6.27 8.91 4.22
CA ASN A 167 -6.12 8.93 2.77
C ASN A 167 -5.89 7.51 2.23
N GLN A 168 -6.73 6.53 2.59
CA GLN A 168 -6.57 5.19 2.03
C GLN A 168 -7.10 5.14 0.60
N PRO A 169 -6.33 4.60 -0.36
CA PRO A 169 -6.86 4.15 -1.63
C PRO A 169 -8.05 3.22 -1.36
N GLN A 170 -9.19 3.48 -2.00
CA GLN A 170 -10.37 2.67 -1.74
C GLN A 170 -10.24 1.35 -2.49
N ALA A 171 -10.46 0.23 -1.79
CA ALA A 171 -10.74 -1.04 -2.45
C ALA A 171 -12.06 -0.86 -3.22
N ILE A 172 -11.99 -0.92 -4.54
CA ILE A 172 -13.14 -0.74 -5.42
C ILE A 172 -13.81 -2.10 -5.55
N ASP A 173 -15.14 -2.15 -5.45
CA ASP A 173 -15.89 -3.38 -5.63
C ASP A 173 -15.57 -4.01 -7.01
N GLY A 174 -15.15 -5.27 -7.01
CA GLY A 174 -14.65 -5.98 -8.20
C GLY A 174 -13.16 -5.82 -8.53
N MET A 175 -12.42 -4.93 -7.87
CA MET A 175 -10.95 -4.81 -8.01
C MET A 175 -10.25 -5.47 -6.82
N ALA A 176 -9.69 -6.66 -7.03
CA ALA A 176 -8.87 -7.31 -6.02
C ALA A 176 -7.55 -6.54 -5.87
N ALA A 177 -7.36 -5.86 -4.73
CA ALA A 177 -6.07 -5.28 -4.36
C ALA A 177 -4.99 -6.37 -4.34
N THR A 178 -3.89 -6.14 -5.05
CA THR A 178 -2.77 -7.08 -5.15
C THR A 178 -1.61 -6.62 -4.29
N SER A 179 -0.64 -7.52 -4.08
CA SER A 179 0.60 -7.22 -3.38
C SER A 179 1.61 -6.39 -4.21
N GLN A 180 1.23 -5.98 -5.43
CA GLN A 180 2.07 -5.23 -6.36
C GLN A 180 1.35 -3.95 -6.81
N TRP A 181 1.93 -2.79 -6.56
CA TRP A 181 1.37 -1.50 -6.96
C TRP A 181 2.45 -0.46 -7.20
N ILE A 182 2.19 0.48 -8.12
CA ILE A 182 2.85 1.79 -8.11
C ILE A 182 1.94 2.79 -7.41
N ASN A 183 2.45 3.99 -7.15
CA ASN A 183 1.68 5.11 -6.66
C ASN A 183 1.79 6.31 -7.60
N VAL A 184 0.68 7.03 -7.76
CA VAL A 184 0.66 8.34 -8.41
C VAL A 184 0.06 9.36 -7.46
N TYR A 185 0.51 10.61 -7.53
CA TYR A 185 -0.03 11.68 -6.70
C TYR A 185 -0.07 13.02 -7.43
N SER A 186 -0.84 13.95 -6.92
CA SER A 186 -0.86 15.34 -7.39
C SER A 186 -1.12 16.29 -6.24
N THR A 187 -0.57 17.49 -6.38
CA THR A 187 -0.87 18.65 -5.54
C THR A 187 -1.40 19.85 -6.35
N SER A 188 -1.70 19.66 -7.65
CA SER A 188 -2.03 20.77 -8.55
C SER A 188 -3.03 20.43 -9.66
N SER A 189 -3.78 19.35 -9.53
CA SER A 189 -4.78 18.97 -10.54
C SER A 189 -5.96 19.96 -10.60
N THR A 190 -6.51 20.18 -11.79
CA THR A 190 -7.52 21.22 -12.05
C THR A 190 -8.75 20.72 -12.82
N ARG A 191 -9.87 21.45 -12.66
CA ARG A 191 -11.05 21.42 -13.53
C ARG A 191 -11.30 22.85 -14.01
N ASN A 192 -11.22 23.07 -15.33
CA ASN A 192 -11.32 24.41 -15.92
C ASN A 192 -10.37 25.42 -15.24
N VAL A 193 -9.11 25.05 -15.03
CA VAL A 193 -8.07 25.86 -14.35
C VAL A 193 -8.27 26.03 -12.83
N GLU A 194 -9.46 25.75 -12.28
CA GLU A 194 -9.67 25.76 -10.84
C GLU A 194 -9.17 24.48 -10.18
N PRO A 195 -8.65 24.51 -8.94
CA PRO A 195 -8.24 23.29 -8.22
C PRO A 195 -9.36 22.25 -8.17
N LEU A 196 -9.04 20.97 -8.37
CA LEU A 196 -10.04 19.91 -8.27
C LEU A 196 -10.81 19.97 -6.94
N PRO A 197 -12.15 20.04 -6.94
CA PRO A 197 -12.93 20.14 -5.72
C PRO A 197 -12.80 18.89 -4.84
N VAL A 198 -12.91 19.09 -3.52
CA VAL A 198 -13.09 17.99 -2.55
C VAL A 198 -14.31 17.15 -2.91
N GLY A 199 -14.19 15.83 -2.78
CA GLY A 199 -15.22 14.86 -3.19
C GLY A 199 -15.10 14.40 -4.65
N THR A 200 -14.23 15.00 -5.44
CA THR A 200 -13.93 14.54 -6.80
C THR A 200 -13.27 13.15 -6.77
N THR A 201 -13.72 12.25 -7.64
CA THR A 201 -13.12 10.92 -7.80
C THR A 201 -12.10 10.94 -8.93
N VAL A 202 -10.89 10.45 -8.65
CA VAL A 202 -9.84 10.20 -9.65
C VAL A 202 -9.63 8.70 -9.77
N THR A 203 -9.75 8.20 -10.99
CA THR A 203 -9.63 6.77 -11.30
C THR A 203 -8.48 6.54 -12.25
N ALA A 204 -7.55 5.66 -11.89
CA ALA A 204 -6.52 5.15 -12.80
C ALA A 204 -7.09 3.97 -13.60
N ILE A 205 -6.89 3.97 -14.91
CA ILE A 205 -7.36 2.93 -15.82
C ILE A 205 -6.24 2.44 -16.76
N GLY A 206 -6.29 1.18 -17.15
CA GLY A 206 -5.38 0.59 -18.14
C GLY A 206 -5.76 0.94 -19.58
N GLU A 207 -5.03 0.39 -20.54
CA GLU A 207 -5.24 0.64 -21.98
C GLU A 207 -6.60 0.12 -22.46
N ASP A 208 -7.07 -1.00 -21.90
CA ASP A 208 -8.38 -1.61 -22.16
C ASP A 208 -9.51 -1.02 -21.28
N SER A 209 -9.25 0.07 -20.57
CA SER A 209 -10.19 0.76 -19.67
C SER A 209 -10.57 0.00 -18.40
N ARG A 210 -9.84 -1.06 -18.04
CA ARG A 210 -9.97 -1.69 -16.72
C ARG A 210 -9.53 -0.73 -15.62
N VAL A 211 -10.23 -0.75 -14.50
CA VAL A 211 -9.90 0.09 -13.35
C VAL A 211 -8.73 -0.52 -12.58
N LEU A 212 -7.70 0.30 -12.33
CA LEU A 212 -6.45 -0.10 -11.69
C LEU A 212 -6.27 0.53 -10.31
N GLY A 213 -7.09 1.53 -9.97
CA GLY A 213 -7.04 2.24 -8.71
C GLY A 213 -8.02 3.41 -8.69
N GLN A 214 -8.43 3.82 -7.49
CA GLN A 214 -9.28 5.00 -7.32
C GLN A 214 -9.03 5.70 -5.98
N VAL A 215 -9.18 7.02 -5.99
CA VAL A 215 -9.08 7.88 -4.81
C VAL A 215 -10.11 9.01 -4.89
N THR A 216 -10.50 9.54 -3.73
CA THR A 216 -11.34 10.73 -3.63
C THR A 216 -10.52 11.90 -3.12
N VAL A 217 -10.58 13.03 -3.83
CA VAL A 217 -9.93 14.30 -3.46
C VAL A 217 -10.42 14.75 -2.08
N ARG A 218 -9.49 14.93 -1.14
CA ARG A 218 -9.79 15.44 0.22
C ARG A 218 -9.27 16.84 0.47
N THR A 219 -8.34 17.31 -0.35
CA THR A 219 -7.81 18.67 -0.32
C THR A 219 -7.88 19.23 -1.73
N ALA A 220 -8.39 20.45 -1.90
CA ALA A 220 -8.62 21.00 -3.23
C ALA A 220 -7.34 21.01 -4.07
N GLY A 221 -7.42 20.50 -5.31
CA GLY A 221 -6.29 20.29 -6.22
C GLY A 221 -5.41 19.08 -5.94
N TRP A 222 -5.60 18.39 -4.80
CA TRP A 222 -4.77 17.28 -4.35
C TRP A 222 -5.61 16.00 -4.32
N TYR A 223 -5.40 15.11 -5.29
CA TYR A 223 -6.05 13.80 -5.22
C TYR A 223 -5.33 12.80 -4.29
N GLY A 224 -4.23 13.22 -3.65
CA GLY A 224 -3.48 12.39 -2.71
C GLY A 224 -2.70 11.27 -3.41
N VAL A 225 -2.19 10.31 -2.65
CA VAL A 225 -1.51 9.13 -3.20
C VAL A 225 -2.55 8.08 -3.62
N LEU A 226 -2.56 7.78 -4.90
CA LEU A 226 -3.39 6.80 -5.57
C LEU A 226 -2.55 5.56 -5.90
N ALA A 227 -2.89 4.42 -5.28
CA ALA A 227 -2.31 3.13 -5.65
C ALA A 227 -2.86 2.66 -7.01
N VAL A 228 -1.96 2.19 -7.88
CA VAL A 228 -2.28 1.61 -9.19
C VAL A 228 -1.76 0.17 -9.20
N TYR A 229 -2.68 -0.79 -9.07
CA TYR A 229 -2.36 -2.20 -8.85
C TYR A 229 -1.86 -2.89 -10.11
N GLY A 230 -0.78 -3.65 -9.98
CA GLY A 230 -0.26 -4.56 -10.99
C GLY A 230 -0.47 -6.01 -10.61
N ALA A 231 -0.27 -6.91 -11.57
CA ALA A 231 -0.44 -8.33 -11.34
C ALA A 231 0.64 -8.90 -10.40
N ASP A 232 0.23 -9.80 -9.52
CA ASP A 232 1.07 -10.53 -8.56
C ASP A 232 0.98 -12.06 -8.70
N GLY A 233 0.31 -12.51 -9.77
CA GLY A 233 0.15 -13.90 -10.19
C GLY A 233 -0.80 -14.01 -11.38
N SER A 234 -0.93 -15.21 -11.93
CA SER A 234 -1.78 -15.49 -13.12
C SER A 234 -3.22 -15.01 -12.96
N ASP A 235 -3.76 -15.12 -11.73
CA ASP A 235 -5.16 -14.81 -11.46
C ASP A 235 -5.45 -13.31 -11.50
N SER A 236 -4.42 -12.45 -11.38
CA SER A 236 -4.55 -10.99 -11.41
C SER A 236 -4.15 -10.36 -12.75
N GLU A 237 -3.54 -11.11 -13.69
CA GLU A 237 -3.04 -10.60 -14.97
C GLU A 237 -4.10 -9.92 -15.86
N PHE A 238 -5.36 -10.33 -15.76
CA PHE A 238 -6.47 -9.76 -16.52
C PHE A 238 -7.18 -8.61 -15.80
N ARG A 239 -6.91 -8.41 -14.50
CA ARG A 239 -7.56 -7.39 -13.67
C ARG A 239 -6.66 -6.21 -13.33
N CYS A 240 -5.35 -6.41 -13.40
CA CYS A 240 -4.35 -5.43 -12.96
C CYS A 240 -3.45 -4.96 -14.10
N ALA A 241 -2.61 -3.98 -13.84
CA ALA A 241 -1.67 -3.42 -14.80
C ALA A 241 -0.53 -4.41 -15.10
N ARG A 242 0.04 -4.30 -16.30
CA ARG A 242 1.24 -5.03 -16.72
C ARG A 242 2.44 -4.09 -16.73
N VAL A 243 3.64 -4.62 -16.49
CA VAL A 243 4.89 -3.85 -16.64
C VAL A 243 4.97 -3.20 -18.02
N GLY A 244 5.20 -1.89 -18.04
CA GLY A 244 5.29 -1.05 -19.22
C GLY A 244 3.95 -0.54 -19.76
N GLU A 245 2.81 -0.97 -19.21
CA GLU A 245 1.50 -0.52 -19.67
C GLU A 245 1.22 0.93 -19.32
N GLN A 246 0.65 1.68 -20.26
CA GLN A 246 0.27 3.07 -20.05
C GLN A 246 -0.93 3.21 -19.11
N ILE A 247 -0.81 4.12 -18.14
CA ILE A 247 -1.89 4.46 -17.21
C ILE A 247 -2.60 5.73 -17.69
N ARG A 248 -3.92 5.66 -17.80
CA ARG A 248 -4.79 6.80 -18.12
C ARG A 248 -5.68 7.14 -16.93
N PHE A 249 -6.30 8.32 -16.94
CA PHE A 249 -7.06 8.83 -15.80
C PHE A 249 -8.45 9.30 -16.19
N LEU A 250 -9.40 9.06 -15.28
CA LEU A 250 -10.74 9.63 -15.31
C LEU A 250 -10.95 10.54 -14.10
N ILE A 251 -11.60 11.67 -14.29
CA ILE A 251 -12.09 12.56 -13.22
C ILE A 251 -13.62 12.50 -13.24
N ASN A 252 -14.22 11.99 -12.16
CA ASN A 252 -15.68 11.72 -12.07
C ASN A 252 -16.24 10.89 -13.25
N GLY A 253 -15.39 10.04 -13.87
CA GLY A 253 -15.75 9.20 -15.01
C GLY A 253 -15.39 9.79 -16.38
N ASP A 254 -15.08 11.09 -16.45
CA ASP A 254 -14.68 11.74 -17.70
C ASP A 254 -13.17 11.66 -17.91
N PRO A 255 -12.67 11.44 -19.15
CA PRO A 255 -11.24 11.41 -19.43
C PRO A 255 -10.50 12.69 -19.00
N ALA A 256 -9.38 12.51 -18.31
CA ALA A 256 -8.49 13.58 -17.87
C ALA A 256 -7.18 13.58 -18.66
N THR A 257 -6.57 14.75 -18.81
CA THR A 257 -5.28 14.92 -19.47
C THR A 257 -4.17 15.06 -18.43
N VAL A 258 -3.02 14.43 -18.65
CA VAL A 258 -1.81 14.65 -17.84
C VAL A 258 -1.12 15.93 -18.33
N VAL A 259 -0.90 16.89 -17.44
CA VAL A 259 -0.47 18.26 -17.82
C VAL A 259 0.94 18.64 -17.38
N ASN A 260 1.61 17.81 -16.58
CA ASN A 260 2.99 18.04 -16.12
C ASN A 260 4.07 17.30 -16.93
N GLY A 261 3.74 16.92 -18.17
CA GLY A 261 4.65 16.27 -19.11
C GLY A 261 5.01 14.81 -18.77
N GLN A 262 4.38 14.22 -17.76
CA GLN A 262 4.56 12.81 -17.45
C GLN A 262 3.84 11.91 -18.45
N ASN A 263 4.39 10.71 -18.64
CA ASN A 263 3.72 9.61 -19.34
C ASN A 263 3.72 8.38 -18.41
N PRO A 264 2.78 8.31 -17.45
CA PRO A 264 2.81 7.31 -16.41
C PRO A 264 2.58 5.92 -17.01
N VAL A 265 3.50 5.01 -16.71
CA VAL A 265 3.43 3.59 -17.05
C VAL A 265 3.58 2.76 -15.78
N TRP A 266 3.02 1.56 -15.75
CA TRP A 266 3.27 0.65 -14.63
C TRP A 266 4.71 0.14 -14.68
N THR A 267 5.49 0.41 -13.64
CA THR A 267 6.95 0.17 -13.59
C THR A 267 7.29 -0.93 -12.60
N ASN A 268 7.81 -0.59 -11.42
CA ASN A 268 8.16 -1.54 -10.38
C ASN A 268 7.37 -1.25 -9.10
N ASN A 269 7.16 -2.29 -8.29
CA ASN A 269 6.43 -2.17 -7.03
C ASN A 269 7.00 -1.06 -6.14
N GLY A 270 6.12 -0.17 -5.67
CA GLY A 270 6.47 0.95 -4.81
C GLY A 270 6.96 2.21 -5.52
N ASP A 271 7.08 2.24 -6.84
CA ASP A 271 7.44 3.45 -7.58
C ASP A 271 6.39 4.56 -7.40
N LEU A 272 6.83 5.82 -7.40
CA LEU A 272 5.98 7.00 -7.15
C LEU A 272 6.15 8.02 -8.27
N PHE A 273 5.03 8.48 -8.83
CA PHE A 273 5.02 9.53 -9.86
C PHE A 273 4.11 10.69 -9.47
N GLN A 274 4.56 11.93 -9.69
CA GLN A 274 3.65 13.07 -9.64
C GLN A 274 2.92 13.19 -10.97
N VAL A 275 1.61 13.04 -11.01
CA VAL A 275 0.80 13.10 -12.23
C VAL A 275 -0.28 14.16 -12.06
N ASP A 276 0.00 15.38 -12.52
CA ASP A 276 -0.97 16.47 -12.45
C ASP A 276 -1.99 16.31 -13.59
N LEU A 277 -3.27 16.42 -13.25
CA LEU A 277 -4.38 16.14 -14.16
C LEU A 277 -5.21 17.41 -14.41
N GLU A 278 -5.66 17.57 -15.65
CA GLU A 278 -6.64 18.59 -16.02
C GLU A 278 -7.85 17.96 -16.71
N ILE A 279 -9.04 18.46 -16.37
CA ILE A 279 -10.25 18.27 -17.16
C ILE A 279 -10.82 19.62 -17.60
N SER A 280 -10.92 19.81 -18.91
CA SER A 280 -11.57 20.97 -19.53
C SER A 280 -12.98 20.57 -19.94
N GLY A 281 -14.00 21.25 -19.42
CA GLY A 281 -15.39 20.91 -19.70
C GLY A 281 -15.75 21.12 -21.17
N GLN A 282 -16.40 20.12 -21.78
CA GLN A 282 -17.56 20.42 -22.61
C GLN A 282 -18.63 20.94 -21.65
N SER A 283 -19.17 22.14 -21.90
CA SER A 283 -20.15 22.82 -21.04
C SER A 283 -21.22 21.87 -20.49
N ASP A 284 -21.55 21.99 -19.20
CA ASP A 284 -22.77 21.42 -18.63
C ASP A 284 -23.96 21.92 -19.47
N ALA A 285 -24.41 21.10 -20.42
CA ALA A 285 -25.68 21.35 -21.09
C ALA A 285 -26.78 21.10 -20.06
N HIS A 286 -27.15 22.14 -19.31
CA HIS A 286 -28.36 22.12 -18.51
C HIS A 286 -29.53 21.79 -19.44
N LYS A 287 -30.00 20.54 -19.41
CA LYS A 287 -31.25 20.15 -20.05
C LYS A 287 -32.39 20.83 -19.30
N ILE A 288 -32.75 22.04 -19.72
CA ILE A 288 -33.96 22.71 -19.28
C ILE A 288 -35.14 21.97 -19.90
N PHE A 289 -35.86 21.19 -19.10
CA PHE A 289 -37.16 20.66 -19.50
C PHE A 289 -38.19 21.80 -19.47
N LEU A 290 -38.59 22.26 -20.65
CA LEU A 290 -39.74 23.15 -20.80
C LEU A 290 -41.02 22.31 -20.71
N PRO A 291 -41.99 22.62 -19.82
CA PRO A 291 -43.24 21.91 -19.77
C PRO A 291 -44.05 22.15 -21.06
N THR A 292 -44.48 21.08 -21.71
CA THR A 292 -45.39 21.16 -22.86
C THR A 292 -46.78 21.58 -22.38
N VAL A 293 -47.23 22.77 -22.74
CA VAL A 293 -48.64 23.16 -22.59
C VAL A 293 -49.41 22.49 -23.72
N GLN A 294 -50.12 21.40 -23.43
CA GLN A 294 -51.16 20.91 -24.34
C GLN A 294 -52.34 21.87 -24.28
N ARG A 295 -52.71 22.42 -25.44
CA ARG A 295 -53.96 23.15 -25.66
C ARG A 295 -55.09 22.19 -25.95
#